data_AF-A0A6N6WT36-F1
#
_entry.id   AF-A0A6N6WT36-F1
#
_cell.length_a   1.000
_cell.length_b   1.000
_cell.length_c   1.000
_cell.angle_alpha   90.00
_cell.angle_beta   90.00
_cell.angle_gamma   90.00
#
_symmetry.space_group_name_H-M   'P 1'
#
loop_
_entity.id
_entity.type
_entity.pdbx_description
1 polymer ?
#
loop_
_entity_poly.entity_id
_entity_poly.type
_entity_poly.pdbx_seq_one_letter_code
_entity_poly.pdbx_strand_id
1 'polypeptide(L)'
;MELIDFLRQTQNEIRKEYQDQMAQPGVESPFPELIFTDIVMRHMADIGMTFDDAETCHFMAKVSGHNVRLSGYAFSEDGDQLDLFVSIYHGSDELCHVPDAETKAIAGHCIQFLQKCVDGKLSSTLDQSNDAWQLVTTIEQSYTELEQIRIYVLTDGQVKTRWYQSRDVAGKTIKLEVMDIVRLFNHWQEGKPRDELQVNFDEVAGGALPCVWIPDEMGEYDYA
;
A
#
# COMPACT_ATOMS: atom_id res chain seq x y z
N MET A 1 -12.13 -10.21 18.81
CA MET A 1 -10.66 -10.37 18.83
C MET A 1 -10.10 -8.98 19.08
N GLU A 2 -9.08 -8.81 19.92
CA GLU A 2 -8.46 -7.50 20.13
C GLU A 2 -7.38 -7.23 19.06
N LEU A 3 -7.04 -5.96 18.84
CA LEU A 3 -6.01 -5.57 17.86
C LEU A 3 -4.65 -6.26 18.13
N ILE A 4 -4.26 -6.40 19.40
CA ILE A 4 -3.02 -7.06 19.78
C ILE A 4 -3.03 -8.56 19.46
N ASP A 5 -4.20 -9.21 19.55
CA ASP A 5 -4.35 -10.62 19.21
C ASP A 5 -4.26 -10.81 17.70
N PHE A 6 -4.85 -9.89 16.93
CA PHE A 6 -4.72 -9.86 15.47
C PHE A 6 -3.25 -9.72 15.04
N LEU A 7 -2.50 -8.75 15.60
CA LEU A 7 -1.07 -8.61 15.32
C LEU A 7 -0.33 -9.92 15.57
N ARG A 8 -0.51 -10.54 16.74
CA ARG A 8 0.16 -11.80 17.10
C ARG A 8 -0.25 -12.95 16.20
N GLN A 9 -1.52 -13.00 15.76
CA GLN A 9 -1.98 -13.97 14.79
C GLN A 9 -1.26 -13.79 13.45
N THR A 10 -1.19 -12.56 12.93
CA THR A 10 -0.44 -12.24 11.69
C THR A 10 1.05 -12.61 11.83
N GLN A 11 1.69 -12.28 12.95
CA GLN A 11 3.09 -12.66 13.21
C GLN A 11 3.31 -14.17 13.27
N ASN A 12 2.34 -14.92 13.80
CA ASN A 12 2.40 -16.38 13.82
C ASN A 12 2.20 -16.98 12.42
N GLU A 13 1.32 -16.39 11.61
CA GLU A 13 1.14 -16.78 10.21
C GLU A 13 2.42 -16.55 9.40
N ILE A 14 3.04 -15.37 9.51
CA ILE A 14 4.33 -15.05 8.88
C ILE A 14 5.41 -16.06 9.30
N ARG A 15 5.53 -16.35 10.60
CA ARG A 15 6.51 -17.32 11.12
C ARG A 15 6.25 -18.74 10.61
N LYS A 16 4.98 -19.12 10.45
CA LYS A 16 4.60 -20.42 9.89
C LYS A 16 4.96 -20.51 8.40
N GLU A 17 4.55 -19.54 7.59
CA GLU A 17 4.90 -19.51 6.16
C GLU A 17 6.41 -19.47 5.94
N TYR A 18 7.14 -18.72 6.77
CA TYR A 18 8.61 -18.72 6.74
C TYR A 18 9.20 -20.11 6.97
N GLN A 19 8.70 -20.84 7.97
CA GLN A 19 9.15 -22.21 8.26
C GLN A 19 8.80 -23.18 7.13
N ASP A 20 7.59 -23.05 6.57
CA ASP A 20 7.11 -23.90 5.48
C ASP A 20 7.94 -23.69 4.21
N GLN A 21 8.30 -22.44 3.86
CA GLN A 21 9.20 -22.13 2.75
C GLN A 21 10.62 -22.64 3.00
N MET A 22 11.12 -22.50 4.23
CA MET A 22 12.46 -22.99 4.59
C MET A 22 12.60 -24.51 4.60
N ALA A 23 11.49 -25.24 4.76
CA ALA A 23 11.49 -26.68 4.65
C ALA A 23 11.64 -27.18 3.20
N GLN A 24 11.48 -26.31 2.20
CA GLN A 24 11.57 -26.67 0.79
C GLN A 24 13.03 -26.74 0.32
N PRO A 25 13.45 -27.83 -0.36
CA PRO A 25 14.82 -27.95 -0.85
C PRO A 25 15.16 -26.88 -1.89
N GLY A 26 16.26 -26.16 -1.69
CA GLY A 26 16.79 -25.20 -2.67
C GLY A 26 16.20 -23.79 -2.60
N VAL A 27 15.32 -23.52 -1.64
CA VAL A 27 14.79 -22.17 -1.38
C VAL A 27 15.80 -21.38 -0.52
N GLU A 28 16.21 -20.21 -1.00
CA GLU A 28 17.00 -19.27 -0.20
C GLU A 28 16.15 -18.68 0.94
N SER A 29 16.80 -18.23 2.02
CA SER A 29 16.09 -17.66 3.18
C SER A 29 15.18 -16.51 2.74
N PRO A 30 13.85 -16.65 2.82
CA PRO A 30 12.95 -15.58 2.41
C PRO A 30 13.09 -14.40 3.38
N PHE A 31 12.84 -13.19 2.89
CA PHE A 31 12.76 -12.03 3.78
C PHE A 31 11.41 -12.06 4.50
N PRO A 32 11.35 -12.06 5.85
CA PRO A 32 10.08 -12.05 6.58
C PRO A 32 9.16 -10.88 6.19
N GLU A 33 9.75 -9.75 5.80
CA GLU A 33 9.01 -8.61 5.26
C GLU A 33 8.26 -8.93 3.96
N LEU A 34 8.81 -9.76 3.07
CA LEU A 34 8.13 -10.15 1.82
C LEU A 34 6.96 -11.07 2.11
N ILE A 35 7.09 -11.98 3.08
CA ILE A 35 5.99 -12.83 3.54
C ILE A 35 4.88 -11.95 4.16
N PHE A 36 5.25 -10.97 4.99
CA PHE A 36 4.30 -9.97 5.48
C PHE A 36 3.61 -9.21 4.34
N THR A 37 4.37 -8.77 3.34
CA THR A 37 3.86 -8.05 2.16
C THR A 37 2.85 -8.93 1.41
N ASP A 38 3.18 -10.19 1.16
CA ASP A 38 2.32 -11.16 0.48
C ASP A 38 1.00 -11.38 1.22
N ILE A 39 1.06 -11.69 2.52
CA ILE A 39 -0.13 -11.90 3.36
C ILE A 39 -1.04 -10.67 3.34
N VAL A 40 -0.46 -9.47 3.47
CA VAL A 40 -1.23 -8.22 3.48
C VAL A 40 -1.84 -7.93 2.11
N MET A 41 -1.10 -8.12 1.02
CA MET A 41 -1.63 -7.91 -0.34
C MET A 41 -2.76 -8.89 -0.65
N ARG A 42 -2.62 -10.18 -0.29
CA ARG A 42 -3.69 -11.18 -0.41
C ARG A 42 -4.95 -10.74 0.35
N HIS A 43 -4.80 -10.31 1.60
CA HIS A 43 -5.93 -9.79 2.35
C HIS A 43 -6.53 -8.55 1.67
N MET A 44 -5.72 -7.62 1.17
CA MET A 44 -6.21 -6.42 0.48
C MET A 44 -6.97 -6.76 -0.81
N ALA A 45 -6.54 -7.77 -1.55
CA ALA A 45 -7.24 -8.28 -2.73
C ALA A 45 -8.59 -8.92 -2.34
N ASP A 46 -8.60 -9.79 -1.32
CA ASP A 46 -9.81 -10.46 -0.83
C ASP A 46 -10.94 -9.48 -0.42
N ILE A 47 -10.57 -8.29 0.06
CA ILE A 47 -11.51 -7.23 0.43
C ILE A 47 -11.75 -6.21 -0.68
N GLY A 48 -11.10 -6.32 -1.84
CA GLY A 48 -11.29 -5.42 -2.98
C GLY A 48 -10.60 -4.06 -2.86
N MET A 49 -9.54 -3.94 -2.06
CA MET A 49 -8.71 -2.73 -1.96
C MET A 49 -7.59 -2.67 -3.00
N THR A 50 -7.17 -3.82 -3.52
CA THR A 50 -6.26 -3.95 -4.65
C THR A 50 -6.74 -5.07 -5.57
N PHE A 51 -5.95 -5.41 -6.59
CA PHE A 51 -6.29 -6.38 -7.61
C PHE A 51 -5.87 -7.81 -7.22
N ASP A 52 -6.58 -8.81 -7.73
CA ASP A 52 -6.38 -10.23 -7.38
C ASP A 52 -4.98 -10.76 -7.74
N ASP A 53 -4.38 -10.22 -8.80
CA ASP A 53 -3.05 -10.60 -9.30
C ASP A 53 -1.92 -9.78 -8.63
N ALA A 54 -2.05 -9.47 -7.34
CA ALA A 54 -0.99 -8.79 -6.59
C ALA A 54 0.21 -9.71 -6.37
N GLU A 55 1.40 -9.27 -6.76
CA GLU A 55 2.63 -10.06 -6.72
C GLU A 55 3.70 -9.39 -5.85
N THR A 56 4.45 -10.20 -5.09
CA THR A 56 5.63 -9.70 -4.38
C THR A 56 6.76 -9.43 -5.35
N CYS A 57 7.49 -8.34 -5.11
CA CYS A 57 8.65 -7.96 -5.89
C CYS A 57 9.64 -7.25 -4.98
N HIS A 58 10.71 -7.94 -4.61
CA HIS A 58 11.74 -7.36 -3.75
C HIS A 58 12.75 -6.57 -4.57
N PHE A 59 12.65 -5.24 -4.50
CA PHE A 59 13.64 -4.38 -5.11
C PHE A 59 14.15 -3.35 -4.11
N MET A 60 15.46 -3.31 -3.88
CA MET A 60 16.11 -2.30 -3.06
C MET A 60 17.48 -1.97 -3.64
N ALA A 61 17.65 -0.72 -4.06
CA ALA A 61 18.90 -0.27 -4.66
C ALA A 61 19.15 1.23 -4.43
N LYS A 62 20.33 1.68 -4.86
CA LYS A 62 20.64 3.11 -4.98
C LYS A 62 20.86 3.45 -6.46
N VAL A 63 19.93 4.21 -7.04
CA VAL A 63 19.95 4.58 -8.47
C VAL A 63 20.12 6.08 -8.61
N SER A 64 21.20 6.49 -9.29
CA SER A 64 21.57 7.90 -9.49
C SER A 64 21.59 8.71 -8.18
N GLY A 65 22.10 8.12 -7.09
CA GLY A 65 22.20 8.77 -5.78
C GLY A 65 20.95 8.72 -4.90
N HIS A 66 19.83 8.21 -5.41
CA HIS A 66 18.58 8.05 -4.65
C HIS A 66 18.36 6.60 -4.22
N ASN A 67 17.87 6.41 -3.00
CA ASN A 67 17.38 5.11 -2.56
C ASN A 67 16.05 4.83 -3.27
N VAL A 68 15.92 3.63 -3.81
CA VAL A 68 14.71 3.13 -4.47
C VAL A 68 14.30 1.82 -3.82
N ARG A 69 13.00 1.63 -3.62
CA ARG A 69 12.46 0.46 -2.94
C ARG A 69 11.09 0.09 -3.49
N LEU A 70 10.86 -1.21 -3.65
CA LEU A 70 9.57 -1.84 -3.94
C LEU A 70 9.49 -3.17 -3.17
N SER A 71 8.31 -3.50 -2.67
CA SER A 71 8.03 -4.79 -2.00
C SER A 71 7.00 -5.63 -2.78
N GLY A 72 6.14 -5.01 -3.59
CA GLY A 72 5.16 -5.70 -4.43
C GLY A 72 4.44 -4.75 -5.38
N TYR A 73 3.63 -5.28 -6.28
CA TYR A 73 2.83 -4.51 -7.23
C TYR A 73 1.55 -5.27 -7.63
N ALA A 74 0.57 -4.56 -8.19
CA ALA A 74 -0.61 -5.14 -8.80
C ALA A 74 -1.11 -4.25 -9.94
N PHE A 75 -1.52 -4.84 -11.06
CA PHE A 75 -2.17 -4.14 -12.17
C PHE A 75 -3.67 -4.46 -12.20
N SER A 76 -4.50 -3.51 -12.66
CA SER A 76 -5.90 -3.83 -12.99
C SER A 76 -5.98 -4.80 -14.17
N GLU A 77 -7.11 -5.51 -14.27
CA GLU A 77 -7.38 -6.39 -15.42
C GLU A 77 -7.32 -5.63 -16.76
N ASP A 78 -7.76 -4.36 -16.77
CA ASP A 78 -7.72 -3.48 -17.93
C ASP A 78 -6.34 -2.85 -18.18
N GLY A 79 -5.39 -2.99 -17.25
CA GLY A 79 -4.01 -2.49 -17.36
C GLY A 79 -3.86 -0.97 -17.23
N ASP A 80 -4.92 -0.26 -16.84
CA ASP A 80 -5.00 1.20 -16.71
C ASP A 80 -4.74 1.69 -15.27
N GLN A 81 -4.67 0.79 -14.29
CA GLN A 81 -4.39 1.13 -12.89
C GLN A 81 -3.22 0.31 -12.35
N LEU A 82 -2.40 0.95 -11.54
CA LEU A 82 -1.23 0.36 -10.92
C LEU A 82 -1.19 0.66 -9.42
N ASP A 83 -1.15 -0.41 -8.63
CA ASP A 83 -0.87 -0.35 -7.20
C ASP A 83 0.57 -0.79 -6.95
N LEU A 84 1.34 0.03 -6.24
CA LEU A 84 2.70 -0.27 -5.81
C LEU A 84 2.75 -0.37 -4.30
N PHE A 85 3.50 -1.35 -3.79
CA PHE A 85 3.57 -1.65 -2.37
C PHE A 85 4.99 -1.48 -1.84
N VAL A 86 5.11 -0.85 -0.68
CA VAL A 86 6.35 -0.80 0.10
C VAL A 86 6.08 -1.06 1.57
N SER A 87 6.89 -1.93 2.17
CA SER A 87 6.63 -2.40 3.53
C SER A 87 7.58 -1.80 4.56
N ILE A 88 7.03 -1.50 5.74
CA ILE A 88 7.73 -1.17 6.98
C ILE A 88 7.35 -2.27 7.98
N TYR A 89 8.21 -3.27 8.09
CA TYR A 89 7.95 -4.45 8.91
C TYR A 89 8.90 -4.48 10.12
N HIS A 90 8.33 -4.45 11.32
CA HIS A 90 9.09 -4.51 12.58
C HIS A 90 9.23 -5.94 13.12
N GLY A 91 8.30 -6.83 12.80
CA GLY A 91 8.29 -8.22 13.29
C GLY A 91 8.09 -8.33 14.80
N SER A 92 7.38 -7.37 15.38
CA SER A 92 7.13 -7.28 16.82
C SER A 92 5.81 -7.96 17.20
N ASP A 93 5.81 -8.68 18.32
CA ASP A 93 4.59 -9.22 18.96
C ASP A 93 3.86 -8.20 19.86
N GLU A 94 4.37 -6.97 19.88
CA GLU A 94 3.83 -5.80 20.58
C GLU A 94 3.54 -4.67 19.60
N LEU A 95 2.43 -3.95 19.85
CA LEU A 95 2.04 -2.79 19.04
C LEU A 95 3.12 -1.70 19.14
N CYS A 96 3.66 -1.32 18.00
CA CYS A 96 4.61 -0.22 17.87
C CYS A 96 3.99 0.96 17.12
N HIS A 97 4.50 2.17 17.36
CA HIS A 97 4.14 3.36 16.60
C HIS A 97 5.19 3.62 15.52
N VAL A 98 4.74 3.77 14.27
CA VAL A 98 5.60 4.12 13.14
C VAL A 98 5.59 5.63 12.92
N PRO A 99 6.74 6.31 13.00
CA PRO A 99 6.81 7.75 12.80
C PRO A 99 6.49 8.15 11.35
N ASP A 100 5.75 9.25 11.17
CA ASP A 100 5.46 9.83 9.85
C ASP A 100 6.71 10.08 8.98
N ALA A 101 7.86 10.36 9.60
CA ALA A 101 9.12 10.55 8.89
C ALA A 101 9.59 9.28 8.18
N GLU A 102 9.37 8.12 8.81
CA GLU A 102 9.73 6.81 8.26
C GLU A 102 8.79 6.43 7.12
N THR A 103 7.47 6.57 7.32
CA THR A 103 6.45 6.37 6.29
C THR A 103 6.73 7.24 5.05
N LYS A 104 7.01 8.54 5.25
CA LYS A 104 7.36 9.46 4.15
C LYS A 104 8.66 9.09 3.45
N ALA A 105 9.66 8.60 4.18
CA ALA A 105 10.93 8.19 3.59
C ALA A 105 10.75 6.96 2.69
N ILE A 106 10.04 5.94 3.17
CA ILE A 106 9.80 4.69 2.43
C ILE A 106 8.87 4.93 1.23
N ALA A 107 7.79 5.69 1.40
CA ALA A 107 6.99 6.16 0.28
C ALA A 107 7.84 6.94 -0.74
N GLY A 108 8.74 7.81 -0.28
CA GLY A 108 9.68 8.54 -1.13
C GLY A 108 10.58 7.61 -1.94
N HIS A 109 11.06 6.50 -1.37
CA HIS A 109 11.85 5.52 -2.11
C HIS A 109 11.04 4.82 -3.21
N CYS A 110 9.75 4.54 -2.97
CA CYS A 110 8.85 3.98 -3.99
C CYS A 110 8.57 4.96 -5.13
N ILE A 111 8.34 6.23 -4.79
CA ILE A 111 8.16 7.30 -5.79
C ILE A 111 9.41 7.44 -6.65
N GLN A 112 10.60 7.36 -6.03
CA GLN A 112 11.85 7.36 -6.79
C GLN A 112 11.98 6.12 -7.67
N PHE A 113 11.55 4.94 -7.21
CA PHE A 113 11.50 3.75 -8.06
C PHE A 113 10.64 4.00 -9.31
N LEU A 114 9.41 4.48 -9.13
CA LEU A 114 8.51 4.77 -10.25
C LEU A 114 9.10 5.82 -11.21
N GLN A 115 9.62 6.94 -10.69
CA GLN A 115 10.28 7.96 -11.52
C GLN A 115 11.45 7.38 -12.31
N LYS A 116 12.25 6.48 -11.73
CA LYS A 116 13.39 5.85 -12.44
C LYS A 116 12.94 4.83 -13.49
N CYS A 117 11.76 4.21 -13.34
CA CYS A 117 11.16 3.39 -14.38
C CYS A 117 10.75 4.26 -15.56
N VAL A 118 10.01 5.34 -15.30
CA VAL A 118 9.53 6.29 -16.32
C VAL A 118 10.68 6.98 -17.07
N ASP A 119 11.77 7.30 -16.36
CA ASP A 119 12.98 7.87 -16.96
C ASP A 119 13.79 6.88 -17.83
N GLY A 120 13.44 5.58 -17.87
CA GLY A 120 14.23 4.52 -18.53
C GLY A 120 15.58 4.23 -17.86
N LYS A 121 15.79 4.75 -16.64
CA LYS A 121 17.06 4.60 -15.89
C LYS A 121 17.17 3.24 -15.21
N LEU A 122 16.05 2.67 -14.79
CA LEU A 122 16.01 1.36 -14.16
C LEU A 122 16.20 0.24 -15.19
N SER A 123 15.47 0.25 -16.30
CA SER A 123 15.55 -0.77 -17.35
C SER A 123 16.94 -0.87 -17.98
N SER A 124 17.65 0.24 -18.11
CA SER A 124 19.02 0.30 -18.63
C SER A 124 20.10 -0.21 -17.67
N THR A 125 19.80 -0.27 -16.37
CA THR A 125 20.76 -0.69 -15.33
C THR A 125 20.47 -2.10 -14.81
N LEU A 126 19.23 -2.56 -14.92
CA LEU A 126 18.75 -3.81 -14.36
C LEU A 126 19.00 -4.99 -15.31
N ASP A 127 19.50 -6.10 -14.77
CA ASP A 127 19.67 -7.34 -15.52
C ASP A 127 18.31 -8.02 -15.78
N GLN A 128 18.14 -8.65 -16.95
CA GLN A 128 16.90 -9.35 -17.33
C GLN A 128 16.56 -10.53 -16.43
N SER A 129 17.55 -11.09 -15.72
CA SER A 129 17.36 -12.14 -14.73
C SER A 129 16.81 -11.64 -13.39
N ASN A 130 16.69 -10.31 -13.20
CA ASN A 130 16.12 -9.75 -11.99
C ASN A 130 14.59 -9.77 -12.06
N ASP A 131 13.94 -10.22 -10.99
CA ASP A 131 12.48 -10.34 -10.90
C ASP A 131 11.76 -8.99 -11.14
N ALA A 132 12.38 -7.86 -10.80
CA ALA A 132 11.81 -6.54 -11.04
C ALA A 132 11.91 -6.08 -12.50
N TRP A 133 12.69 -6.75 -13.36
CA TRP A 133 12.94 -6.30 -14.74
C TRP A 133 11.69 -6.28 -15.60
N GLN A 134 10.86 -7.32 -15.49
CA GLN A 134 9.59 -7.40 -16.20
C GLN A 134 8.68 -6.23 -15.79
N LEU A 135 8.51 -6.00 -14.49
CA LEU A 135 7.73 -4.88 -13.96
C LEU A 135 8.24 -3.53 -14.46
N VAL A 136 9.54 -3.26 -14.33
CA VAL A 136 10.15 -1.99 -14.75
C VAL A 136 9.86 -1.72 -16.23
N THR A 137 10.02 -2.74 -17.07
CA THR A 137 9.81 -2.64 -18.51
C THR A 137 8.33 -2.42 -18.84
N THR A 138 7.43 -3.14 -18.15
CA THR A 138 5.98 -2.94 -18.29
C THR A 138 5.59 -1.52 -17.93
N ILE A 139 6.03 -1.00 -16.78
CA ILE A 139 5.76 0.37 -16.34
C ILE A 139 6.28 1.37 -17.37
N GLU A 140 7.51 1.23 -17.85
CA GLU A 140 8.10 2.15 -18.85
C GLU A 140 7.28 2.19 -20.14
N GLN A 141 6.73 1.05 -20.58
CA GLN A 141 5.96 0.93 -21.83
C GLN A 141 4.51 1.41 -21.69
N SER A 142 3.84 1.11 -20.57
CA SER A 142 2.41 1.41 -20.37
C SER A 142 2.15 2.69 -19.58
N TYR A 143 3.18 3.42 -19.13
CA TYR A 143 3.01 4.57 -18.22
C TYR A 143 2.01 5.62 -18.72
N THR A 144 1.99 5.87 -20.03
CA THR A 144 1.07 6.83 -20.65
C THR A 144 -0.39 6.40 -20.56
N GLU A 145 -0.64 5.09 -20.60
CA GLU A 145 -1.96 4.46 -20.58
C GLU A 145 -2.52 4.35 -19.15
N LEU A 146 -1.64 4.30 -18.14
CA LEU A 146 -2.05 4.30 -16.72
C LEU A 146 -2.84 5.56 -16.35
N GLU A 147 -4.11 5.42 -16.01
CA GLU A 147 -4.98 6.51 -15.55
C GLU A 147 -4.80 6.80 -14.06
N GLN A 148 -4.58 5.75 -13.26
CA GLN A 148 -4.44 5.86 -11.81
C GLN A 148 -3.23 5.08 -11.29
N ILE A 149 -2.45 5.72 -10.42
CA ILE A 149 -1.36 5.08 -9.71
C ILE A 149 -1.53 5.31 -8.20
N ARG A 150 -1.49 4.24 -7.42
CA ARG A 150 -1.51 4.29 -5.96
C ARG A 150 -0.26 3.66 -5.41
N ILE A 151 0.29 4.27 -4.35
CA ILE A 151 1.36 3.69 -3.56
C ILE A 151 0.80 3.41 -2.17
N TYR A 152 0.82 2.13 -1.79
CA TYR A 152 0.49 1.67 -0.46
C TYR A 152 1.76 1.46 0.37
N VAL A 153 1.83 2.11 1.52
CA VAL A 153 2.82 1.79 2.55
C VAL A 153 2.19 0.78 3.51
N LEU A 154 2.70 -0.44 3.52
CA LEU A 154 2.22 -1.51 4.40
C LEU A 154 3.01 -1.51 5.70
N THR A 155 2.36 -1.65 6.85
CA THR A 155 3.10 -1.78 8.12
C THR A 155 2.35 -2.58 9.18
N ASP A 156 3.13 -3.34 9.97
CA ASP A 156 2.66 -4.06 11.16
C ASP A 156 2.56 -3.18 12.43
N GLY A 157 2.95 -1.91 12.31
CA GLY A 157 2.78 -0.92 13.37
C GLY A 157 1.55 -0.01 13.18
N GLN A 158 1.39 0.92 14.11
CA GLN A 158 0.34 1.94 14.10
C GLN A 158 0.88 3.27 13.55
N VAL A 159 0.15 3.91 12.65
CA VAL A 159 0.49 5.26 12.16
C VAL A 159 -0.51 6.30 12.63
N LYS A 160 -0.04 7.54 12.74
CA LYS A 160 -0.90 8.69 13.00
C LYS A 160 -1.53 9.23 11.73
N THR A 161 -0.75 9.34 10.66
CA THR A 161 -1.17 9.89 9.37
C THR A 161 -1.30 8.77 8.35
N ARG A 162 -2.52 8.56 7.82
CA ARG A 162 -2.82 7.48 6.87
C ARG A 162 -2.92 7.93 5.41
N TRP A 163 -3.26 9.19 5.19
CA TRP A 163 -3.32 9.81 3.87
C TRP A 163 -2.30 10.92 3.77
N TYR A 164 -1.59 10.94 2.65
CA TYR A 164 -0.65 11.99 2.31
C TYR A 164 -1.11 12.74 1.07
N GLN A 165 -0.64 13.98 0.92
CA GLN A 165 -0.85 14.75 -0.30
C GLN A 165 -0.35 13.96 -1.51
N SER A 166 -1.20 13.90 -2.53
CA SER A 166 -0.85 13.27 -3.80
C SER A 166 0.38 13.94 -4.40
N ARG A 167 1.20 13.18 -5.13
CA ARG A 167 2.39 13.69 -5.82
C ARG A 167 2.23 13.57 -7.31
N ASP A 168 2.79 14.53 -8.04
CA ASP A 168 2.94 14.42 -9.49
C ASP A 168 4.25 13.71 -9.82
N VAL A 169 4.18 12.72 -10.70
CA VAL A 169 5.33 12.09 -11.35
C VAL A 169 5.02 12.09 -12.84
N ALA A 170 5.85 12.76 -13.62
CA ALA A 170 5.73 12.81 -15.08
C ALA A 170 4.30 13.09 -15.60
N GLY A 171 3.53 13.93 -14.90
CA GLY A 171 2.16 14.31 -15.29
C GLY A 171 1.05 13.35 -14.83
N LYS A 172 1.35 12.34 -14.01
CA LYS A 172 0.36 11.46 -13.35
C LYS A 172 0.28 11.78 -11.87
N THR A 173 -0.94 11.84 -11.35
CA THR A 173 -1.20 12.03 -9.91
C THR A 173 -1.11 10.69 -9.18
N ILE A 174 -0.15 10.58 -8.27
CA ILE A 174 0.06 9.41 -7.43
C ILE A 174 -0.61 9.64 -6.08
N LYS A 175 -1.55 8.75 -5.74
CA LYS A 175 -2.15 8.71 -4.40
C LYS A 175 -1.27 7.90 -3.46
N LEU A 176 -1.14 8.37 -2.22
CA LEU A 176 -0.31 7.77 -1.19
C LEU A 176 -1.17 7.38 0.00
N GLU A 177 -1.25 6.09 0.27
CA GLU A 177 -2.05 5.54 1.34
C GLU A 177 -1.21 4.64 2.24
N VAL A 178 -1.55 4.64 3.53
CA VAL A 178 -0.94 3.71 4.49
C VAL A 178 -1.96 2.64 4.87
N MET A 179 -1.48 1.41 4.85
CA MET A 179 -2.16 0.25 5.39
C MET A 179 -1.45 -0.16 6.68
N ASP A 180 -1.93 0.36 7.81
CA ASP A 180 -1.40 0.04 9.13
C ASP A 180 -2.14 -1.14 9.76
N ILE A 181 -1.62 -1.65 10.89
CA ILE A 181 -2.22 -2.81 11.56
C ILE A 181 -3.67 -2.55 12.02
N VAL A 182 -4.00 -1.29 12.34
CA VAL A 182 -5.36 -0.91 12.75
C VAL A 182 -6.33 -1.00 11.58
N ARG A 183 -5.94 -0.49 10.41
CA ARG A 183 -6.75 -0.52 9.20
C ARG A 183 -6.93 -1.97 8.72
N LEU A 184 -5.88 -2.78 8.75
CA LEU A 184 -5.98 -4.22 8.45
C LEU A 184 -6.97 -4.93 9.39
N PHE A 185 -6.86 -4.70 10.69
CA PHE A 185 -7.75 -5.27 11.69
C PHE A 185 -9.21 -4.86 11.50
N ASN A 186 -9.47 -3.59 11.18
CA ASN A 186 -10.83 -3.10 10.91
C ASN A 186 -11.44 -3.79 9.69
N HIS A 187 -10.72 -3.89 8.58
CA HIS A 187 -11.21 -4.57 7.38
C HIS A 187 -11.44 -6.06 7.62
N TRP A 188 -10.58 -6.71 8.41
CA TRP A 188 -10.74 -8.10 8.79
C TRP A 188 -12.04 -8.34 9.58
N GLN A 189 -12.37 -7.46 10.52
CA GLN A 189 -13.57 -7.60 11.36
C GLN A 189 -14.87 -7.26 10.61
N GLU A 190 -14.84 -6.26 9.73
CA GLU A 190 -16.05 -5.75 9.08
C GLU A 190 -16.52 -6.61 7.91
N GLY A 191 -15.69 -7.55 7.43
CA GLY A 191 -16.04 -8.56 6.41
C GLY A 191 -16.33 -7.99 5.01
N LYS A 192 -16.55 -6.68 4.88
CA LYS A 192 -16.60 -5.91 3.62
C LYS A 192 -16.14 -4.47 3.86
N PRO A 193 -15.44 -3.85 2.90
CA PRO A 193 -15.05 -2.45 3.03
C PRO A 193 -16.27 -1.54 3.09
N ARG A 194 -16.27 -0.61 4.03
CA ARG A 194 -16.74 0.73 3.72
C ARG A 194 -15.48 1.55 3.43
N ASP A 195 -15.34 2.04 2.20
CA ASP A 195 -14.31 3.03 1.91
C ASP A 195 -14.42 4.16 2.93
N GLU A 196 -13.35 4.39 3.68
CA GLU A 196 -13.23 5.54 4.56
C GLU A 196 -13.10 6.79 3.65
N LEU A 197 -14.26 7.33 3.26
CA LEU A 197 -14.35 8.46 2.34
C LEU A 197 -13.95 9.74 3.07
N GLN A 198 -12.65 10.08 3.03
CA GLN A 198 -12.17 11.35 3.54
C GLN A 198 -12.33 12.44 2.47
N VAL A 199 -13.33 13.31 2.64
CA VAL A 199 -13.57 14.46 1.76
C VAL A 199 -12.93 15.71 2.35
N ASN A 200 -12.04 16.36 1.60
CA ASN A 200 -11.57 17.69 1.96
C ASN A 200 -12.63 18.73 1.55
N PHE A 201 -13.42 19.21 2.51
CA PHE A 201 -14.48 20.19 2.22
C PHE A 201 -13.93 21.55 1.75
N ASP A 202 -12.69 21.90 2.08
CA ASP A 202 -12.09 23.12 1.53
C ASP A 202 -11.87 23.00 0.02
N GLU A 203 -11.51 21.81 -0.47
CA GLU A 203 -11.31 21.54 -1.90
C GLU A 203 -12.64 21.36 -2.64
N VAL A 204 -13.61 20.65 -2.04
CA VAL A 204 -14.86 20.28 -2.72
C VAL A 204 -15.95 21.35 -2.58
N ALA A 205 -16.02 22.02 -1.43
CA ALA A 205 -17.08 22.97 -1.09
C ALA A 205 -16.56 24.38 -0.78
N GLY A 206 -15.23 24.62 -0.84
CA GLY A 206 -14.62 25.92 -0.53
C GLY A 206 -14.66 26.29 0.96
N GLY A 207 -14.99 25.34 1.83
CA GLY A 207 -15.13 25.53 3.27
C GLY A 207 -16.05 24.50 3.93
N ALA A 208 -16.30 24.66 5.23
CA ALA A 208 -17.22 23.80 5.97
C ALA A 208 -18.64 23.83 5.39
N LEU A 209 -19.30 22.66 5.32
CA LEU A 209 -20.68 22.56 4.86
C LEU A 209 -21.62 23.31 5.82
N PRO A 210 -22.52 24.17 5.31
CA PRO A 210 -23.50 24.84 6.15
C PRO A 210 -24.53 23.83 6.66
N CYS A 211 -24.77 23.82 7.97
CA CYS A 211 -25.86 23.04 8.55
C CYS A 211 -27.20 23.58 8.04
N VAL A 212 -28.00 22.74 7.39
CA VAL A 212 -29.37 23.08 7.03
C VAL A 212 -30.27 22.72 8.19
N TRP A 213 -30.84 23.73 8.85
CA TRP A 213 -31.89 23.53 9.83
C TRP A 213 -33.24 23.48 9.12
N ILE A 214 -33.98 22.39 9.32
CA ILE A 214 -35.34 22.24 8.82
C ILE A 214 -36.28 22.37 10.03
N PRO A 215 -37.19 23.35 10.07
CA PRO A 215 -38.21 23.43 11.10
C PRO A 215 -39.10 22.19 11.03
N ASP A 216 -39.22 21.50 12.17
CA ASP A 216 -40.11 20.36 12.31
C ASP A 216 -41.54 20.83 12.58
N GLU A 217 -42.33 21.03 11.53
CA GLU A 217 -43.76 21.35 11.68
C GLU A 217 -44.64 20.09 11.87
N MET A 218 -44.10 18.86 11.73
CA MET A 218 -44.90 17.63 11.78
C MET A 218 -44.33 16.46 12.61
N GLY A 219 -43.27 16.63 13.39
CA GLY A 219 -42.86 15.65 14.41
C GLY A 219 -42.49 14.27 13.88
N GLU A 220 -42.12 14.13 12.60
CA GLU A 220 -41.93 12.82 11.95
C GLU A 220 -40.46 12.43 11.73
N TYR A 221 -39.50 13.25 12.16
CA TYR A 221 -38.09 12.90 12.04
C TYR A 221 -37.33 13.01 13.37
N ASP A 222 -37.26 11.88 14.08
CA ASP A 222 -36.26 11.67 15.12
C ASP A 222 -34.90 11.44 14.43
N TYR A 223 -34.01 12.43 14.53
CA TYR A 223 -32.61 12.24 14.18
C TYR A 223 -31.87 11.72 15.42
N ALA A 224 -31.28 10.51 15.29
CA ALA A 224 -30.34 9.92 16.24
C ALA A 224 -28.91 10.42 16.02
#